data_AF-A0A7S1DBP0-F1
#
_entry.id   AF-A0A7S1DBP0-F1
#
_cell.length_a   1.000
_cell.length_b   1.000
_cell.length_c   1.000
_cell.angle_alpha   90.00
_cell.angle_beta   90.00
_cell.angle_gamma   90.00
#
_symmetry.space_group_name_H-M   'P 1'
#
loop_
_entity.id
_entity.type
_entity.pdbx_description
1 polymer ?
#
loop_
_entity_poly.entity_id
_entity_poly.type
_entity_poly.pdbx_seq_one_letter_code
_entity_poly.pdbx_strand_id
1 'polypeptide(L)'
;RTKHLLRRYRKRVGLEVESEQQNKAEIDEALRIGQLAMQRGMYSTAVSALEKVTKWCSSESEVGGNVLLELAMAYEANSRSQEAMMIYRKLNEKSRVVEIRQNAKKLLYGMEAMDFMRNEAKAESFQRQQVRQNFIDATGMDKFARNFDNVYMTGYINLENSVYRKLTQSVVRTPREARQVLLRAIDAGIVNRMKVVQALSSLSKNFDKALRAELERKEEPTAYLDGVPLRVSDSSSSSSSSSSTTDPDKFVLSTPEQMLENLNGEWRLQLLADRTGDGVRYYNKTTSWQQVNTETMRFESEGPIGGGGFVLVSEYGTIDFNNDRRILERCNVQLQTPSSSSDNNNNNNNNNMWAPATTFLLSVLGAQQRGGASSTIPQQIIIVDSILLVTRCSVVNNNKSGNSNNDEKDFFAVWRRVEPGTFCSTTTTTTTVSSQSSSSSQQ
;
A
#
# COMPACT_ATOMS: atom_id res chain seq x y z
N ARG A 1 -50.57 32.37 -18.35
CA ARG A 1 -50.75 32.34 -16.87
C ARG A 1 -50.51 30.96 -16.28
N THR A 2 -51.13 29.90 -16.80
CA THR A 2 -51.03 28.51 -16.30
C THR A 2 -49.62 27.92 -16.34
N LYS A 3 -48.87 28.10 -17.46
CA LYS A 3 -47.47 27.63 -17.58
C LYS A 3 -46.54 28.24 -16.51
N HIS A 4 -46.72 29.52 -16.20
CA HIS A 4 -45.91 30.21 -15.19
C HIS A 4 -46.22 29.75 -13.77
N LEU A 5 -47.48 29.42 -13.47
CA LEU A 5 -47.89 28.84 -12.19
C LEU A 5 -47.33 27.42 -12.02
N LEU A 6 -47.38 26.59 -13.07
CA LEU A 6 -46.80 25.26 -13.08
C LEU A 6 -45.28 25.31 -12.88
N ARG A 7 -44.57 26.23 -13.55
CA ARG A 7 -43.13 26.41 -13.36
C ARG A 7 -42.80 26.84 -11.92
N ARG A 8 -43.57 27.77 -11.36
CA ARG A 8 -43.38 28.22 -9.96
C ARG A 8 -43.67 27.09 -8.97
N TYR A 9 -44.65 26.25 -9.26
CA TYR A 9 -44.95 25.05 -8.48
C TYR A 9 -43.80 24.04 -8.57
N ARG A 10 -43.31 23.71 -9.78
CA ARG A 10 -42.17 22.80 -9.98
C ARG A 10 -40.92 23.25 -9.24
N LYS A 11 -40.59 24.55 -9.31
CA LYS A 11 -39.48 25.14 -8.54
C LYS A 11 -39.70 25.04 -7.03
N ARG A 12 -40.90 25.36 -6.52
CA ARG A 12 -41.24 25.25 -5.09
C ARG A 12 -41.15 23.81 -4.59
N VAL A 13 -41.53 22.85 -5.42
CA VAL A 13 -41.56 21.43 -5.09
C VAL A 13 -40.19 20.76 -5.25
N GLY A 14 -39.18 21.47 -5.79
CA GLY A 14 -37.83 20.94 -5.98
C GLY A 14 -37.68 20.00 -7.20
N LEU A 15 -38.68 19.95 -8.09
CA LEU A 15 -38.65 19.17 -9.34
C LEU A 15 -37.71 19.78 -10.38
N GLU A 16 -37.42 21.08 -10.25
CA GLU A 16 -36.46 21.80 -11.10
C GLU A 16 -35.29 22.25 -10.23
N VAL A 17 -34.15 21.58 -10.37
CA VAL A 17 -32.91 21.93 -9.67
C VAL A 17 -32.07 22.86 -10.55
N GLU A 18 -31.58 23.97 -9.97
CA GLU A 18 -30.85 24.99 -10.73
C GLU A 18 -29.51 24.46 -11.29
N SER A 19 -28.84 23.55 -10.58
CA SER A 19 -27.61 22.88 -11.04
C SER A 19 -27.83 22.01 -12.28
N GLU A 20 -28.97 21.34 -12.37
CA GLU A 20 -29.33 20.51 -13.53
C GLU A 20 -29.68 21.36 -14.75
N GLN A 21 -30.30 22.52 -14.55
CA GLN A 21 -30.65 23.44 -15.64
C GLN A 21 -29.40 24.05 -16.29
N GLN A 22 -28.39 24.38 -15.49
CA GLN A 22 -27.13 24.93 -15.98
C GLN A 22 -26.32 23.90 -16.76
N ASN A 23 -26.29 22.65 -16.31
CA ASN A 23 -25.48 21.58 -16.91
C ASN A 23 -26.28 20.61 -17.79
N LYS A 24 -27.46 21.04 -18.26
CA LYS A 24 -28.38 20.16 -19.00
C LYS A 24 -27.73 19.50 -20.22
N ALA A 25 -26.94 20.24 -20.99
CA ALA A 25 -26.27 19.71 -22.19
C ALA A 25 -25.26 18.60 -21.86
N GLU A 26 -24.54 18.72 -20.74
CA GLU A 26 -23.58 17.71 -20.28
C GLU A 26 -24.31 16.44 -19.81
N ILE A 27 -25.43 16.61 -19.09
CA ILE A 27 -26.27 15.51 -18.59
C ILE A 27 -26.90 14.73 -19.77
N ASP A 28 -27.47 15.44 -20.74
CA ASP A 28 -28.12 14.82 -21.90
C ASP A 28 -27.11 14.04 -22.75
N GLU A 29 -25.88 14.56 -22.94
CA GLU A 29 -24.83 13.84 -23.66
C GLU A 29 -24.32 12.63 -22.87
N ALA A 30 -24.14 12.75 -21.56
CA ALA A 30 -23.74 11.62 -20.71
C ALA A 30 -24.79 10.50 -20.72
N LEU A 31 -26.09 10.85 -20.69
CA LEU A 31 -27.19 9.90 -20.84
C LEU A 31 -27.15 9.19 -22.19
N ARG A 32 -26.96 9.94 -23.28
CA ARG A 32 -26.87 9.38 -24.63
C ARG A 32 -25.70 8.41 -24.77
N ILE A 33 -24.53 8.79 -24.25
CA ILE A 33 -23.34 7.93 -24.21
C ILE A 33 -23.59 6.69 -23.36
N GLY A 34 -24.16 6.85 -22.16
CA GLY A 34 -24.47 5.77 -21.24
C GLY A 34 -25.41 4.73 -21.85
N GLN A 35 -26.52 5.17 -22.44
CA GLN A 35 -27.50 4.29 -23.09
C GLN A 35 -26.90 3.53 -24.28
N LEU A 36 -26.12 4.22 -25.13
CA LEU A 36 -25.45 3.60 -26.27
C LEU A 36 -24.36 2.61 -25.83
N ALA A 37 -23.63 2.91 -24.75
CA ALA A 37 -22.65 2.02 -24.17
C ALA A 37 -23.30 0.77 -23.55
N MET A 38 -24.43 0.92 -22.84
CA MET A 38 -25.21 -0.20 -22.30
C MET A 38 -25.74 -1.11 -23.40
N GLN A 39 -26.26 -0.57 -24.50
CA GLN A 39 -26.72 -1.35 -25.66
C GLN A 39 -25.59 -2.17 -26.31
N ARG A 40 -24.34 -1.68 -26.20
CA ARG A 40 -23.14 -2.34 -26.73
C ARG A 40 -22.46 -3.29 -25.73
N GLY A 41 -23.00 -3.44 -24.52
CA GLY A 41 -22.39 -4.23 -23.46
C GLY A 41 -21.13 -3.61 -22.83
N MET A 42 -20.86 -2.32 -23.09
CA MET A 42 -19.72 -1.60 -22.51
C MET A 42 -20.14 -0.93 -21.19
N TYR A 43 -20.35 -1.72 -20.14
CA TYR A 43 -20.90 -1.21 -18.88
C TYR A 43 -19.94 -0.30 -18.11
N SER A 44 -18.63 -0.55 -18.16
CA SER A 44 -17.62 0.30 -17.50
C SER A 44 -17.58 1.72 -18.06
N THR A 45 -17.75 1.88 -19.37
CA THR A 45 -17.79 3.21 -20.00
C THR A 45 -19.10 3.93 -19.71
N ALA A 46 -20.23 3.19 -19.63
CA ALA A 46 -21.51 3.74 -19.20
C ALA A 46 -21.42 4.30 -17.77
N VAL A 47 -20.86 3.52 -16.84
CA VAL A 47 -20.62 3.93 -15.45
C VAL A 47 -19.78 5.21 -15.40
N SER A 48 -18.62 5.23 -16.06
CA SER A 48 -17.73 6.41 -16.04
C SER A 48 -18.37 7.67 -16.63
N ALA A 49 -19.19 7.53 -17.67
CA ALA A 49 -19.90 8.66 -18.28
C ALA A 49 -20.98 9.22 -17.34
N LEU A 50 -21.77 8.35 -16.72
CA LEU A 50 -22.87 8.73 -15.84
C LEU A 50 -22.37 9.26 -14.48
N GLU A 51 -21.32 8.67 -13.90
CA GLU A 51 -20.72 9.10 -12.62
C GLU A 51 -20.30 10.58 -12.65
N LYS A 52 -19.77 11.07 -13.77
CA LYS A 52 -19.32 12.47 -13.93
C LYS A 52 -20.43 13.49 -13.74
N VAL A 53 -21.65 13.15 -14.14
CA VAL A 53 -22.81 14.06 -14.10
C VAL A 53 -23.63 13.93 -12.81
N THR A 54 -23.44 12.85 -12.04
CA THR A 54 -24.16 12.61 -10.78
C THR A 54 -23.98 13.73 -9.75
N LYS A 55 -22.84 14.43 -9.78
CA LYS A 55 -22.56 15.60 -8.90
C LYS A 55 -23.58 16.73 -9.04
N TRP A 56 -24.23 16.84 -10.21
CA TRP A 56 -25.23 17.86 -10.50
C TRP A 56 -26.67 17.37 -10.34
N CYS A 57 -26.87 16.05 -10.23
CA CYS A 57 -28.15 15.39 -10.28
C CYS A 57 -28.79 15.25 -8.89
N SER A 58 -30.11 15.39 -8.84
CA SER A 58 -30.93 15.13 -7.65
C SER A 58 -31.84 13.94 -7.86
N SER A 59 -32.01 13.12 -6.83
CA SER A 59 -32.94 11.99 -6.80
C SER A 59 -34.42 12.39 -6.89
N GLU A 60 -34.74 13.65 -6.59
CA GLU A 60 -36.12 14.17 -6.63
C GLU A 60 -36.52 14.69 -8.01
N SER A 61 -35.54 14.99 -8.86
CA SER A 61 -35.76 15.49 -10.22
C SER A 61 -36.09 14.35 -11.19
N GLU A 62 -36.80 14.67 -12.26
CA GLU A 62 -37.07 13.73 -13.36
C GLU A 62 -35.79 13.40 -14.12
N VAL A 63 -34.97 14.40 -14.42
CA VAL A 63 -33.71 14.21 -15.17
C VAL A 63 -32.69 13.48 -14.30
N GLY A 64 -32.47 13.97 -13.07
CA GLY A 64 -31.54 13.33 -12.13
C GLY A 64 -31.98 11.91 -11.74
N GLY A 65 -33.28 11.68 -11.56
CA GLY A 65 -33.81 10.35 -11.30
C GLY A 65 -33.57 9.36 -12.45
N ASN A 66 -33.70 9.80 -13.71
CA ASN A 66 -33.40 8.96 -14.87
C ASN A 66 -31.90 8.62 -14.97
N VAL A 67 -31.02 9.60 -14.76
CA VAL A 67 -29.56 9.39 -14.72
C VAL A 67 -29.19 8.35 -13.65
N LEU A 68 -29.75 8.50 -12.45
CA LEU A 68 -29.48 7.60 -11.34
C LEU A 68 -30.03 6.20 -11.58
N LEU A 69 -31.20 6.07 -12.23
CA LEU A 69 -31.78 4.79 -12.58
C LEU A 69 -30.91 4.04 -13.60
N GLU A 70 -30.46 4.74 -14.65
CA GLU A 70 -29.55 4.21 -15.67
C GLU A 70 -28.17 3.84 -15.08
N LEU A 71 -27.65 4.67 -14.17
CA LEU A 71 -26.40 4.38 -13.46
C LEU A 71 -26.52 3.11 -12.60
N ALA A 72 -27.65 2.94 -11.89
CA ALA A 72 -27.87 1.76 -11.08
C ALA A 72 -27.93 0.47 -11.93
N MET A 73 -28.54 0.53 -13.12
CA MET A 73 -28.52 -0.59 -14.07
C MET A 73 -27.11 -0.87 -14.60
N ALA A 74 -26.33 0.17 -14.88
CA ALA A 74 -24.93 0.02 -15.29
C ALA A 74 -24.05 -0.58 -14.17
N TYR A 75 -24.30 -0.23 -12.91
CA TYR A 75 -23.64 -0.85 -11.76
C TYR A 75 -24.01 -2.31 -11.58
N GLU A 76 -25.28 -2.67 -11.74
CA GLU A 76 -25.72 -4.07 -11.73
C GLU A 76 -24.97 -4.89 -12.78
N ALA A 77 -24.91 -4.39 -14.02
CA ALA A 77 -24.21 -5.06 -15.11
C ALA A 77 -22.69 -5.17 -14.89
N ASN A 78 -22.08 -4.22 -14.17
CA ASN A 78 -20.66 -4.24 -13.81
C ASN A 78 -20.35 -4.98 -12.48
N SER A 79 -21.28 -5.81 -11.98
CA SER A 79 -21.14 -6.57 -10.72
C SER A 79 -20.98 -5.71 -9.45
N ARG A 80 -21.32 -4.42 -9.49
CA ARG A 80 -21.35 -3.50 -8.34
C ARG A 80 -22.76 -3.47 -7.70
N SER A 81 -23.30 -4.65 -7.39
CA SER A 81 -24.71 -4.82 -6.98
C SER A 81 -25.08 -4.08 -5.69
N GLN A 82 -24.13 -3.89 -4.76
CA GLN A 82 -24.38 -3.17 -3.50
C GLN A 82 -24.65 -1.68 -3.76
N GLU A 83 -23.93 -1.07 -4.69
CA GLU A 83 -24.11 0.34 -5.06
C GLU A 83 -25.41 0.57 -5.81
N ALA A 84 -25.72 -0.34 -6.75
CA ALA A 84 -27.01 -0.36 -7.43
C ALA A 84 -28.17 -0.41 -6.42
N MET A 85 -28.07 -1.29 -5.40
CA MET A 85 -29.10 -1.45 -4.37
C MET A 85 -29.30 -0.17 -3.54
N MET A 86 -28.20 0.51 -3.18
CA MET A 86 -28.28 1.79 -2.48
C MET A 86 -29.00 2.86 -3.31
N ILE A 87 -28.67 2.97 -4.61
CA ILE A 87 -29.34 3.92 -5.50
C ILE A 87 -30.83 3.57 -5.64
N TYR A 88 -31.18 2.31 -5.88
CA TYR A 88 -32.59 1.91 -6.02
C TYR A 88 -33.41 2.14 -4.76
N ARG A 89 -32.85 1.85 -3.57
CA ARG A 89 -33.52 2.16 -2.29
C ARG A 89 -33.78 3.64 -2.15
N LYS A 90 -32.78 4.49 -2.43
CA LYS A 90 -32.94 5.94 -2.34
C LYS A 90 -33.93 6.48 -3.37
N LEU A 91 -33.91 5.98 -4.60
CA LEU A 91 -34.91 6.33 -5.61
C LEU A 91 -36.31 5.87 -5.20
N ASN A 92 -36.45 4.71 -4.56
CA ASN A 92 -37.74 4.23 -4.06
C ASN A 92 -38.30 5.12 -2.93
N GLU A 93 -37.44 5.60 -2.04
CA GLU A 93 -37.82 6.42 -0.87
C GLU A 93 -38.03 7.90 -1.22
N LYS A 94 -37.11 8.50 -1.98
CA LYS A 94 -37.03 9.95 -2.19
C LYS A 94 -37.59 10.41 -3.52
N SER A 95 -37.68 9.54 -4.55
CA SER A 95 -38.16 10.00 -5.85
C SER A 95 -39.65 10.34 -5.79
N ARG A 96 -39.97 11.56 -6.22
CA ARG A 96 -41.35 12.04 -6.34
C ARG A 96 -42.00 11.60 -7.66
N VAL A 97 -41.20 11.18 -8.62
CA VAL A 97 -41.65 10.71 -9.93
C VAL A 97 -42.11 9.26 -9.81
N VAL A 98 -43.39 9.02 -10.07
CA VAL A 98 -44.03 7.72 -9.83
C VAL A 98 -43.41 6.62 -10.68
N GLU A 99 -43.09 6.89 -11.94
CA GLU A 99 -42.52 5.92 -12.88
C GLU A 99 -41.13 5.46 -12.44
N ILE A 100 -40.23 6.40 -12.10
CA ILE A 100 -38.87 6.10 -11.63
C ILE A 100 -38.93 5.29 -10.34
N ARG A 101 -39.80 5.67 -9.40
CA ARG A 101 -40.01 4.94 -8.15
C ARG A 101 -40.50 3.51 -8.39
N GLN A 102 -41.46 3.31 -9.29
CA GLN A 102 -41.95 1.98 -9.62
C GLN A 102 -40.89 1.11 -10.29
N ASN A 103 -40.10 1.68 -11.21
CA ASN A 103 -39.01 0.97 -11.87
C ASN A 103 -37.91 0.59 -10.88
N ALA A 104 -37.47 1.53 -10.03
CA ALA A 104 -36.51 1.26 -8.97
C ALA A 104 -37.01 0.16 -8.01
N LYS A 105 -38.28 0.19 -7.62
CA LYS A 105 -38.88 -0.84 -6.75
C LYS A 105 -38.89 -2.22 -7.41
N LYS A 106 -39.22 -2.32 -8.71
CA LYS A 106 -39.20 -3.60 -9.44
C LYS A 106 -37.79 -4.19 -9.52
N LEU A 107 -36.80 -3.34 -9.85
CA LEU A 107 -35.40 -3.76 -9.96
C LEU A 107 -34.81 -4.15 -8.59
N LEU A 108 -35.11 -3.37 -7.54
CA LEU A 108 -34.70 -3.69 -6.18
C LEU A 108 -35.24 -5.04 -5.73
N TYR A 109 -36.53 -5.32 -5.96
CA TYR A 109 -37.14 -6.59 -5.62
C TYR A 109 -36.50 -7.76 -6.38
N GLY A 110 -36.16 -7.56 -7.66
CA GLY A 110 -35.44 -8.55 -8.46
C GLY A 110 -34.07 -8.88 -7.88
N MET A 111 -33.29 -7.87 -7.48
CA MET A 111 -31.98 -8.10 -6.84
C MET A 111 -32.11 -8.78 -5.48
N GLU A 112 -33.04 -8.36 -4.63
CA GLU A 112 -33.26 -8.99 -3.32
C GLU A 112 -33.69 -10.47 -3.46
N ALA A 113 -34.50 -10.80 -4.47
CA ALA A 113 -34.86 -12.18 -4.79
C ALA A 113 -33.65 -13.00 -5.28
N MET A 114 -32.81 -12.44 -6.16
CA MET A 114 -31.58 -13.11 -6.62
C MET A 114 -30.60 -13.36 -5.48
N ASP A 115 -30.43 -12.39 -4.58
CA ASP A 115 -29.57 -12.53 -3.41
C ASP A 115 -30.12 -13.58 -2.43
N PHE A 116 -31.43 -13.60 -2.23
CA PHE A 116 -32.09 -14.63 -1.43
C PHE A 116 -31.84 -16.04 -1.99
N MET A 117 -32.10 -16.25 -3.29
CA MET A 117 -31.83 -17.53 -3.95
C MET A 117 -30.35 -17.93 -3.90
N ARG A 118 -29.43 -16.98 -4.06
CA ARG A 118 -27.99 -17.23 -3.97
C ARG A 118 -27.58 -17.67 -2.55
N ASN A 119 -28.17 -17.06 -1.54
CA ASN A 119 -27.90 -17.40 -0.14
C ASN A 119 -28.50 -18.76 0.23
N GLU A 120 -29.70 -19.09 -0.26
CA GLU A 120 -30.28 -20.43 -0.13
C GLU A 120 -29.43 -21.48 -0.84
N ALA A 121 -29.01 -21.25 -2.09
CA ALA A 121 -28.15 -22.19 -2.81
C ALA A 121 -26.81 -22.40 -2.10
N LYS A 122 -26.23 -21.34 -1.53
CA LYS A 122 -25.05 -21.44 -0.68
C LYS A 122 -25.36 -22.27 0.56
N ALA A 123 -26.43 -21.97 1.29
CA ALA A 123 -26.85 -22.72 2.47
C ALA A 123 -27.10 -24.21 2.15
N GLU A 124 -27.73 -24.54 1.03
CA GLU A 124 -27.90 -25.91 0.56
C GLU A 124 -26.57 -26.58 0.23
N SER A 125 -25.63 -25.89 -0.42
CA SER A 125 -24.30 -26.43 -0.67
C SER A 125 -23.50 -26.66 0.62
N PHE A 126 -23.62 -25.75 1.59
CA PHE A 126 -23.08 -25.92 2.94
C PHE A 126 -23.74 -27.10 3.67
N GLN A 127 -25.06 -27.25 3.58
CA GLN A 127 -25.79 -28.39 4.15
C GLN A 127 -25.43 -29.70 3.45
N ARG A 128 -25.29 -29.75 2.13
CA ARG A 128 -24.81 -30.95 1.41
C ARG A 128 -23.36 -31.28 1.76
N GLN A 129 -22.54 -30.27 2.02
CA GLN A 129 -21.17 -30.46 2.49
C GLN A 129 -21.12 -30.96 3.93
N GLN A 130 -21.98 -30.45 4.83
CA GLN A 130 -22.16 -31.00 6.18
C GLN A 130 -22.75 -32.40 6.16
N VAL A 131 -23.78 -32.66 5.35
CA VAL A 131 -24.39 -33.98 5.20
C VAL A 131 -23.38 -34.96 4.60
N ARG A 132 -22.58 -34.56 3.60
CA ARG A 132 -21.44 -35.37 3.16
C ARG A 132 -20.43 -35.58 4.27
N GLN A 133 -20.02 -34.56 5.01
CA GLN A 133 -19.09 -34.75 6.14
C GLN A 133 -19.68 -35.71 7.19
N ASN A 134 -20.97 -35.60 7.51
CA ASN A 134 -21.65 -36.44 8.50
C ASN A 134 -21.93 -37.87 8.01
N PHE A 135 -22.32 -38.06 6.73
CA PHE A 135 -22.49 -39.39 6.12
C PHE A 135 -21.15 -40.08 5.88
N ILE A 136 -20.10 -39.32 5.61
CA ILE A 136 -18.78 -39.89 5.36
C ILE A 136 -18.00 -40.11 6.68
N ASP A 137 -18.34 -39.43 7.77
CA ASP A 137 -17.85 -39.76 9.13
C ASP A 137 -18.52 -41.03 9.69
N ALA A 138 -19.80 -41.27 9.36
CA ALA A 138 -20.50 -42.50 9.72
C ALA A 138 -20.01 -43.76 8.96
N THR A 139 -19.31 -43.59 7.84
CA THR A 139 -18.80 -44.72 7.04
C THR A 139 -17.29 -44.92 7.14
N GLY A 140 -16.53 -44.09 7.86
CA GLY A 140 -15.09 -44.31 8.09
C GLY A 140 -14.19 -44.41 6.85
N MET A 141 -14.73 -44.23 5.65
CA MET A 141 -14.07 -44.51 4.37
C MET A 141 -13.52 -43.25 3.65
N ASP A 142 -13.80 -42.03 4.14
CA ASP A 142 -13.26 -40.80 3.52
C ASP A 142 -11.74 -40.70 3.59
N LYS A 143 -11.12 -41.25 4.65
CA LYS A 143 -9.66 -41.25 4.79
C LYS A 143 -8.98 -42.15 3.75
N PHE A 144 -9.71 -43.12 3.20
CA PHE A 144 -9.21 -43.98 2.12
C PHE A 144 -9.54 -43.41 0.74
N ALA A 145 -10.78 -43.02 0.45
CA ALA A 145 -11.16 -42.62 -0.91
C ALA A 145 -10.56 -41.28 -1.38
N ARG A 146 -10.41 -40.28 -0.50
CA ARG A 146 -9.81 -38.98 -0.88
C ARG A 146 -8.30 -39.04 -1.16
N ASN A 147 -7.65 -40.12 -0.72
CA ASN A 147 -6.24 -40.38 -0.96
C ASN A 147 -5.97 -41.36 -2.10
N PHE A 148 -6.99 -41.87 -2.80
CA PHE A 148 -6.77 -42.81 -3.90
C PHE A 148 -6.85 -42.15 -5.29
N ASP A 149 -7.79 -41.22 -5.52
CA ASP A 149 -7.99 -40.67 -6.88
C ASP A 149 -7.19 -39.41 -7.22
N ASN A 150 -6.62 -38.70 -6.23
CA ASN A 150 -5.70 -37.57 -6.48
C ASN A 150 -4.21 -37.96 -6.37
N VAL A 151 -3.90 -39.23 -6.08
CA VAL A 151 -2.55 -39.66 -5.67
C VAL A 151 -1.78 -40.43 -6.75
N TYR A 152 -2.35 -40.74 -7.92
CA TYR A 152 -1.56 -41.35 -9.03
C TYR A 152 -1.65 -40.64 -10.37
N MET A 153 -1.57 -39.31 -10.32
CA MET A 153 -0.67 -38.56 -11.21
C MET A 153 0.40 -37.83 -10.37
N THR A 154 0.80 -38.41 -9.23
CA THR A 154 2.11 -38.09 -8.66
C THR A 154 3.14 -38.76 -9.54
N GLY A 155 3.70 -38.03 -10.51
CA GLY A 155 5.10 -38.26 -10.81
C GLY A 155 5.80 -38.22 -9.46
N TYR A 156 6.36 -39.36 -9.02
CA TYR A 156 7.18 -39.42 -7.83
C TYR A 156 8.34 -38.45 -8.07
N ILE A 157 8.16 -37.19 -7.68
CA ILE A 157 9.25 -36.25 -7.56
C ILE A 157 10.00 -36.76 -6.35
N ASN A 158 11.02 -37.55 -6.63
CA ASN A 158 11.86 -38.17 -5.63
C ASN A 158 12.49 -37.02 -4.80
N LEU A 159 11.92 -36.72 -3.62
CA LEU A 159 12.37 -35.64 -2.74
C LEU A 159 13.78 -35.91 -2.19
N GLU A 160 14.22 -37.16 -2.26
CA GLU A 160 15.58 -37.60 -1.94
C GLU A 160 16.58 -37.28 -3.06
N ASN A 161 16.12 -37.08 -4.30
CA ASN A 161 16.99 -36.57 -5.35
C ASN A 161 17.38 -35.13 -5.00
N SER A 162 18.69 -34.93 -4.79
CA SER A 162 19.31 -33.67 -4.35
C SER A 162 18.89 -32.44 -5.18
N VAL A 163 18.42 -32.63 -6.40
CA VAL A 163 17.99 -31.59 -7.34
C VAL A 163 16.69 -30.92 -6.87
N TYR A 164 15.66 -31.69 -6.49
CA TYR A 164 14.37 -31.11 -6.07
C TYR A 164 14.40 -30.54 -4.66
N ARG A 165 15.19 -31.15 -3.77
CA ARG A 165 15.47 -30.59 -2.45
C ARG A 165 16.15 -29.23 -2.56
N LYS A 166 17.11 -29.07 -3.47
CA LYS A 166 17.74 -27.76 -3.77
C LYS A 166 16.75 -26.75 -4.35
N LEU A 167 15.88 -27.17 -5.27
CA LEU A 167 14.86 -26.30 -5.88
C LEU A 167 13.80 -25.82 -4.87
N THR A 168 13.45 -26.64 -3.88
CA THR A 168 12.42 -26.29 -2.89
C THR A 168 12.99 -25.57 -1.67
N GLN A 169 14.24 -25.83 -1.29
CA GLN A 169 14.84 -25.26 -0.10
C GLN A 169 15.08 -23.74 -0.22
N SER A 170 15.39 -23.25 -1.42
CA SER A 170 15.64 -21.82 -1.66
C SER A 170 14.36 -21.00 -1.83
N VAL A 171 13.26 -21.62 -2.27
CA VAL A 171 12.00 -20.91 -2.60
C VAL A 171 11.34 -20.37 -1.36
N VAL A 172 10.97 -19.09 -1.42
CA VAL A 172 10.19 -18.39 -0.39
C VAL A 172 8.76 -18.27 -0.89
N ARG A 173 7.82 -18.89 -0.18
CA ARG A 173 6.42 -18.99 -0.64
C ARG A 173 5.54 -17.88 -0.07
N THR A 174 5.71 -17.58 1.20
CA THR A 174 4.84 -16.63 1.92
C THR A 174 5.65 -15.40 2.38
N PRO A 175 5.02 -14.23 2.52
CA PRO A 175 5.68 -13.04 3.07
C PRO A 175 6.16 -13.28 4.51
N ARG A 176 5.47 -14.12 5.27
CA ARG A 176 5.90 -14.55 6.61
C ARG A 176 7.20 -15.35 6.56
N GLU A 177 7.32 -16.29 5.63
CA GLU A 177 8.57 -17.02 5.40
C GLU A 177 9.69 -16.04 4.99
N ALA A 178 9.39 -15.10 4.08
CA ALA A 178 10.35 -14.08 3.66
C ALA A 178 10.91 -13.28 4.84
N ARG A 179 10.04 -12.85 5.76
CA ARG A 179 10.41 -12.14 6.98
C ARG A 179 11.29 -12.99 7.89
N GLN A 180 10.94 -14.26 8.11
CA GLN A 180 11.74 -15.17 8.93
C GLN A 180 13.13 -15.41 8.34
N VAL A 181 13.22 -15.52 7.01
CA VAL A 181 14.50 -15.63 6.29
C VAL A 181 15.36 -14.40 6.55
N LEU A 182 14.81 -13.20 6.46
CA LEU A 182 15.55 -11.96 6.73
C LEU A 182 15.99 -11.84 8.19
N LEU A 183 15.12 -12.20 9.14
CA LEU A 183 15.47 -12.20 10.56
C LEU A 183 16.56 -13.22 10.92
N ARG A 184 16.65 -14.34 10.18
CA ARG A 184 17.73 -15.33 10.35
C ARG A 184 19.00 -14.97 9.58
N ALA A 185 18.90 -14.11 8.57
CA ALA A 185 20.02 -13.67 7.72
C ALA A 185 20.93 -12.64 8.43
N ILE A 186 21.09 -12.79 9.74
CA ILE A 186 22.02 -11.98 10.54
C ILE A 186 23.43 -12.51 10.29
N ASP A 187 23.69 -13.81 10.42
CA ASP A 187 25.05 -14.34 10.30
C ASP A 187 25.38 -14.88 8.91
N ALA A 188 26.51 -14.41 8.37
CA ALA A 188 27.06 -14.86 7.09
C ALA A 188 27.34 -16.37 7.17
N GLY A 189 26.39 -17.18 6.71
CA GLY A 189 26.50 -18.64 6.71
C GLY A 189 25.23 -19.39 7.13
N ILE A 190 24.30 -18.75 7.86
CA ILE A 190 23.07 -19.44 8.33
C ILE A 190 22.04 -19.57 7.20
N VAL A 191 21.94 -18.57 6.33
CA VAL A 191 20.94 -18.50 5.28
C VAL A 191 21.62 -18.37 3.91
N ASN A 192 21.18 -19.19 2.95
CA ASN A 192 21.67 -19.13 1.57
C ASN A 192 21.33 -17.76 0.94
N ARG A 193 22.31 -17.11 0.31
CA ARG A 193 22.18 -15.82 -0.37
C ARG A 193 21.00 -15.80 -1.36
N MET A 194 20.81 -16.87 -2.11
CA MET A 194 19.68 -16.99 -3.06
C MET A 194 18.32 -16.93 -2.36
N LYS A 195 18.22 -17.52 -1.17
CA LYS A 195 16.97 -17.50 -0.38
C LYS A 195 16.67 -16.10 0.15
N VAL A 196 17.70 -15.35 0.52
CA VAL A 196 17.59 -13.94 0.94
C VAL A 196 17.07 -13.06 -0.20
N VAL A 197 17.64 -13.21 -1.40
CA VAL A 197 17.23 -12.45 -2.59
C VAL A 197 15.79 -12.77 -2.98
N GLN A 198 15.41 -14.05 -2.92
CA GLN A 198 14.03 -14.47 -3.16
C GLN A 198 13.06 -13.93 -2.11
N ALA A 199 13.46 -13.88 -0.83
CA ALA A 199 12.67 -13.23 0.22
C ALA A 199 12.42 -11.74 -0.09
N LEU A 200 13.47 -10.99 -0.40
CA LEU A 200 13.37 -9.56 -0.73
C LEU A 200 12.53 -9.32 -1.98
N SER A 201 12.73 -10.12 -3.04
CA SER A 201 11.94 -10.04 -4.26
C SER A 201 10.46 -10.34 -4.02
N SER A 202 10.16 -11.36 -3.19
CA SER A 202 8.78 -11.69 -2.81
C SER A 202 8.10 -10.55 -2.08
N LEU A 203 8.77 -9.95 -1.09
CA LEU A 203 8.25 -8.79 -0.35
C LEU A 203 8.03 -7.58 -1.25
N SER A 204 9.00 -7.26 -2.12
CA SER A 204 8.88 -6.18 -3.10
C SER A 204 7.68 -6.37 -4.04
N LYS A 205 7.48 -7.57 -4.59
CA LYS A 205 6.34 -7.85 -5.48
C LYS A 205 5.00 -7.71 -4.77
N ASN A 206 4.92 -8.21 -3.54
CA ASN A 206 3.70 -8.11 -2.73
C ASN A 206 3.40 -6.65 -2.36
N PHE A 207 4.42 -5.88 -2.02
CA PHE A 207 4.30 -4.45 -1.79
C PHE A 207 3.82 -3.71 -3.04
N ASP A 208 4.46 -3.91 -4.19
CA ASP A 208 4.07 -3.24 -5.44
C ASP A 208 2.63 -3.61 -5.85
N LYS A 209 2.21 -4.86 -5.60
CA LYS A 209 0.83 -5.30 -5.83
C LYS A 209 -0.16 -4.59 -4.89
N ALA A 210 0.17 -4.50 -3.60
CA ALA A 210 -0.68 -3.84 -2.62
C ALA A 210 -0.77 -2.33 -2.86
N LEU A 211 0.35 -1.70 -3.22
CA LEU A 211 0.42 -0.28 -3.53
C LEU A 211 -0.38 0.08 -4.78
N ARG A 212 -0.28 -0.72 -5.85
CA ARG A 212 -1.13 -0.53 -7.04
C ARG A 212 -2.61 -0.60 -6.70
N ALA A 213 -3.02 -1.59 -5.90
CA ALA A 213 -4.40 -1.72 -5.46
C ALA A 213 -4.87 -0.52 -4.59
N GLU A 214 -3.97 0.08 -3.79
CA GLU A 214 -4.28 1.30 -3.03
C GLU A 214 -4.46 2.52 -3.96
N LEU A 215 -3.62 2.66 -4.99
CA LEU A 215 -3.70 3.75 -5.96
C LEU A 215 -4.94 3.64 -6.86
N GLU A 216 -5.24 2.45 -7.38
CA GLU A 216 -6.44 2.18 -8.18
C GLU A 216 -7.72 2.56 -7.42
N ARG A 217 -7.78 2.22 -6.11
CA ARG A 217 -8.91 2.62 -5.24
C ARG A 217 -9.06 4.13 -5.04
N LYS A 218 -7.98 4.91 -5.12
CA LYS A 218 -8.05 6.38 -5.01
C LYS A 218 -8.56 7.02 -6.31
N GLU A 219 -8.29 6.40 -7.46
CA GLU A 219 -8.61 6.94 -8.77
C GLU A 219 -10.03 6.64 -9.24
N GLU A 220 -10.73 5.67 -8.62
CA GLU A 220 -12.11 5.34 -8.99
C GLU A 220 -13.04 6.55 -8.76
N PRO A 221 -13.71 7.07 -9.82
CA PRO A 221 -14.66 8.17 -9.67
C PRO A 221 -15.83 7.73 -8.80
N THR A 222 -15.94 8.28 -7.59
CA THR A 222 -17.09 8.03 -6.71
C THR A 222 -18.32 8.74 -7.26
N ALA A 223 -19.39 7.99 -7.55
CA ALA A 223 -20.70 8.59 -7.80
C ALA A 223 -21.14 9.44 -6.60
N TYR A 224 -21.83 10.53 -6.89
CA TYR A 224 -22.48 11.36 -5.88
C TYR A 224 -23.98 11.11 -5.90
N LEU A 225 -24.60 11.01 -4.74
CA LEU A 225 -26.04 10.83 -4.62
C LEU A 225 -26.59 11.92 -3.71
N ASP A 226 -27.17 12.96 -4.31
CA ASP A 226 -27.58 14.21 -3.65
C ASP A 226 -26.42 14.88 -2.89
N GLY A 227 -25.24 14.98 -3.51
CA GLY A 227 -24.06 15.63 -2.92
C GLY A 227 -23.26 14.79 -1.92
N VAL A 228 -23.72 13.59 -1.57
CA VAL A 228 -22.96 12.64 -0.73
C VAL A 228 -22.27 11.61 -1.62
N PRO A 229 -20.95 11.40 -1.52
CA PRO A 229 -20.28 10.36 -2.29
C PRO A 229 -20.81 8.98 -1.86
N LEU A 230 -21.22 8.18 -2.84
CA LEU A 230 -21.54 6.76 -2.68
C LEU A 230 -20.23 6.00 -2.45
N ARG A 231 -19.69 6.09 -1.24
CA ARG A 231 -18.73 5.10 -0.78
C ARG A 231 -19.55 3.96 -0.23
N VAL A 232 -19.52 2.80 -0.89
CA VAL A 232 -19.75 1.56 -0.16
C VAL A 232 -18.68 1.57 0.92
N SER A 233 -19.07 1.73 2.17
CA SER A 233 -18.26 1.16 3.22
C SER A 233 -18.27 -0.32 2.91
N ASP A 234 -17.25 -0.78 2.18
CA ASP A 234 -16.95 -2.19 2.03
C ASP A 234 -16.98 -2.73 3.46
N SER A 235 -18.09 -3.31 3.86
CA SER A 235 -18.22 -4.02 5.12
C SER A 235 -17.35 -5.29 5.09
N SER A 236 -16.76 -5.59 3.93
CA SER A 236 -15.65 -6.51 3.70
C SER A 236 -14.24 -5.89 3.77
N SER A 237 -14.09 -4.57 3.90
CA SER A 237 -12.78 -3.90 4.02
C SER A 237 -12.64 -2.94 5.20
N SER A 238 -13.72 -2.65 5.94
CA SER A 238 -13.69 -1.87 7.20
C SER A 238 -13.35 -2.71 8.43
N SER A 239 -12.97 -3.98 8.26
CA SER A 239 -12.41 -4.84 9.31
C SER A 239 -10.87 -4.88 9.33
N SER A 240 -10.19 -3.85 8.79
CA SER A 240 -8.73 -3.73 8.88
C SER A 240 -8.23 -3.00 10.14
N SER A 241 -9.07 -2.81 11.15
CA SER A 241 -8.64 -2.26 12.45
C SER A 241 -9.05 -3.09 13.68
N SER A 242 -9.69 -4.25 13.53
CA SER A 242 -9.81 -5.20 14.66
C SER A 242 -10.18 -6.62 14.22
N SER A 243 -9.19 -7.51 14.30
CA SER A 243 -9.32 -8.91 14.72
C SER A 243 -10.44 -9.78 14.09
N SER A 244 -10.43 -9.98 12.77
CA SER A 244 -11.03 -11.18 12.18
C SER A 244 -9.97 -11.91 11.35
N THR A 245 -9.49 -13.04 11.90
CA THR A 245 -8.57 -14.03 11.33
C THR A 245 -7.97 -13.65 9.97
N THR A 246 -7.03 -12.70 9.97
CA THR A 246 -6.21 -12.43 8.80
C THR A 246 -5.40 -13.68 8.54
N ASP A 247 -5.58 -14.24 7.35
CA ASP A 247 -4.70 -15.29 6.85
C ASP A 247 -3.25 -14.85 7.13
N PRO A 248 -2.51 -15.55 8.01
CA PRO A 248 -1.20 -15.10 8.49
C PRO A 248 -0.16 -15.00 7.36
N ASP A 249 -0.49 -15.53 6.18
CA ASP A 249 0.33 -15.48 4.98
C ASP A 249 -0.04 -14.35 4.01
N LYS A 250 -1.07 -13.55 4.31
CA LYS A 250 -1.42 -12.38 3.47
C LYS A 250 -0.54 -11.18 3.82
N PHE A 251 0.05 -10.56 2.79
CA PHE A 251 0.77 -9.29 2.94
C PHE A 251 -0.21 -8.16 3.23
N VAL A 252 0.00 -7.44 4.33
CA VAL A 252 -0.77 -6.26 4.72
C VAL A 252 0.12 -5.04 4.53
N LEU A 253 -0.33 -4.10 3.68
CA LEU A 253 0.35 -2.82 3.50
C LEU A 253 -0.05 -1.88 4.64
N SER A 254 0.94 -1.41 5.40
CA SER A 254 0.72 -0.45 6.48
C SER A 254 0.28 0.92 5.94
N THR A 255 -0.55 1.63 6.71
CA THR A 255 -0.93 3.00 6.36
C THR A 255 0.29 3.92 6.40
N PRO A 256 0.31 5.05 5.66
CA PRO A 256 1.46 5.96 5.67
C PRO A 256 1.81 6.43 7.10
N GLU A 257 0.79 6.70 7.90
CA GLU A 257 0.91 7.12 9.30
C GLU A 257 1.56 6.04 10.18
N GLN A 258 1.10 4.78 10.06
CA GLN A 258 1.71 3.65 10.77
C GLN A 258 3.15 3.40 10.33
N MET A 259 3.45 3.58 9.05
CA MET A 259 4.83 3.45 8.55
C MET A 259 5.75 4.51 9.12
N LEU A 260 5.29 5.77 9.19
CA LEU A 260 6.05 6.85 9.81
C LEU A 260 6.25 6.62 11.31
N GLU A 261 5.20 6.26 12.04
CA GLU A 261 5.29 5.95 13.47
C GLU A 261 6.30 4.82 13.73
N ASN A 262 6.23 3.74 12.94
CA ASN A 262 7.17 2.63 13.06
C ASN A 262 8.60 3.00 12.63
N LEU A 263 8.77 3.99 11.76
CA LEU A 263 10.08 4.43 11.28
C LEU A 263 10.87 5.17 12.36
N ASN A 264 10.19 5.76 13.35
CA ASN A 264 10.82 6.49 14.43
C ASN A 264 11.73 5.59 15.29
N GLY A 265 13.00 5.95 15.37
CA GLY A 265 13.99 5.26 16.20
C GLY A 265 15.34 5.03 15.53
N GLU A 266 16.15 4.20 16.18
CA GLU A 266 17.49 3.83 15.75
C GLU A 266 17.49 2.49 15.01
N TRP A 267 18.22 2.46 13.90
CA TRP A 267 18.25 1.36 12.96
C TRP A 267 19.68 1.02 12.61
N ARG A 268 20.04 -0.25 12.69
CA ARG A 268 21.36 -0.76 12.33
C ARG A 268 21.30 -1.52 11.01
N LEU A 269 22.21 -1.23 10.09
CA LEU A 269 22.31 -1.93 8.82
C LEU A 269 22.80 -3.37 9.05
N GLN A 270 22.07 -4.36 8.52
CA GLN A 270 22.43 -5.77 8.66
C GLN A 270 22.82 -6.41 7.33
N LEU A 271 22.10 -6.07 6.27
CA LEU A 271 22.23 -6.73 4.98
C LEU A 271 22.01 -5.71 3.87
N LEU A 272 22.82 -5.82 2.84
CA LEU A 272 22.59 -5.17 1.56
C LEU A 272 22.58 -6.23 0.46
N ALA A 273 21.62 -6.15 -0.44
CA ALA A 273 21.48 -7.11 -1.52
C ALA A 273 21.09 -6.41 -2.83
N ASP A 274 21.70 -6.85 -3.93
CA ASP A 274 21.24 -6.54 -5.28
C ASP A 274 20.09 -7.49 -5.65
N ARG A 275 19.16 -7.04 -6.49
CA ARG A 275 18.09 -7.85 -7.08
C ARG A 275 18.60 -9.09 -7.82
N THR A 276 19.81 -9.01 -8.38
CA THR A 276 20.46 -10.14 -9.09
C THR A 276 21.03 -11.20 -8.14
N GLY A 277 21.28 -10.84 -6.88
CA GLY A 277 21.79 -11.75 -5.84
C GLY A 277 23.30 -11.95 -5.78
N ASP A 278 24.05 -11.45 -6.78
CA ASP A 278 25.52 -11.49 -6.75
C ASP A 278 26.12 -10.52 -5.72
N GLY A 279 25.36 -9.50 -5.32
CA GLY A 279 25.78 -8.42 -4.43
C GLY A 279 25.41 -8.56 -2.95
N VAL A 280 25.00 -9.73 -2.46
CA VAL A 280 24.58 -9.88 -1.04
C VAL A 280 25.77 -9.71 -0.09
N ARG A 281 25.76 -8.63 0.70
CA ARG A 281 26.77 -8.28 1.71
C ARG A 281 26.14 -8.21 3.10
N TYR A 282 26.79 -8.86 4.06
CA TYR A 282 26.37 -8.91 5.46
C TYR A 282 27.21 -7.93 6.30
N TYR A 283 26.55 -7.20 7.18
CA TYR A 283 27.08 -6.03 7.92
C TYR A 283 27.08 -6.29 9.44
N ASN A 284 27.43 -7.51 9.85
CA ASN A 284 27.22 -8.00 11.23
C ASN A 284 28.06 -7.26 12.28
N LYS A 285 29.22 -6.74 11.85
CA LYS A 285 30.20 -6.06 12.69
C LYS A 285 30.28 -4.56 12.43
N THR A 286 29.54 -4.03 11.46
CA THR A 286 29.67 -2.61 11.13
C THR A 286 28.93 -1.74 12.13
N THR A 287 29.52 -0.57 12.37
CA THR A 287 28.99 0.59 13.09
C THR A 287 28.02 1.40 12.23
N SER A 288 27.47 0.80 11.17
CA SER A 288 26.53 1.49 10.27
C SER A 288 25.15 1.56 10.89
N TRP A 289 24.72 2.76 11.25
CA TRP A 289 23.41 3.01 11.85
C TRP A 289 22.76 4.25 11.24
N GLN A 290 21.44 4.34 11.37
CA GLN A 290 20.67 5.55 11.12
C GLN A 290 19.66 5.76 12.24
N GLN A 291 19.49 7.00 12.67
CA GLN A 291 18.40 7.45 13.51
C GLN A 291 17.44 8.25 12.62
N VAL A 292 16.16 7.93 12.72
CA VAL A 292 15.10 8.69 12.06
C VAL A 292 14.17 9.22 13.13
N ASN A 293 14.01 10.54 13.17
CA ASN A 293 13.05 11.21 14.01
C ASN A 293 11.94 11.78 13.14
N THR A 294 10.75 11.18 13.24
CA THR A 294 9.59 11.56 12.43
C THR A 294 8.86 12.80 12.92
N GLU A 295 9.01 13.18 14.20
CA GLU A 295 8.41 14.40 14.75
C GLU A 295 9.11 15.65 14.21
N THR A 296 10.44 15.59 14.09
CA THR A 296 11.26 16.70 13.59
C THR A 296 11.59 16.59 12.11
N MET A 297 11.19 15.49 11.47
CA MET A 297 11.54 15.14 10.08
C MET A 297 13.06 15.26 9.84
N ARG A 298 13.85 14.71 10.76
CA ARG A 298 15.32 14.72 10.71
C ARG A 298 15.86 13.31 10.72
N PHE A 299 16.96 13.11 10.02
CA PHE A 299 17.74 11.89 10.11
C PHE A 299 19.17 12.21 10.54
N GLU A 300 19.77 11.23 11.20
CA GLU A 300 21.19 11.13 11.44
C GLU A 300 21.63 9.73 10.98
N SER A 301 22.78 9.60 10.35
CA SER A 301 23.33 8.30 10.00
C SER A 301 24.83 8.33 10.03
N GLU A 302 25.43 7.24 10.49
CA GLU A 302 26.87 7.09 10.52
C GLU A 302 27.24 5.81 9.77
N GLY A 303 28.34 5.87 9.03
CA GLY A 303 28.93 4.66 8.50
C GLY A 303 30.27 4.88 7.81
N PRO A 304 30.98 3.78 7.52
CA PRO A 304 32.25 3.83 6.80
C PRO A 304 32.05 4.27 5.36
N ILE A 305 32.78 5.31 4.93
CA ILE A 305 32.84 5.73 3.53
C ILE A 305 34.06 5.11 2.84
N GLY A 306 33.84 4.57 1.64
CA GLY A 306 34.86 3.92 0.81
C GLY A 306 34.99 2.42 1.09
N GLY A 307 35.13 1.62 0.03
CA GLY A 307 35.11 0.15 0.07
C GLY A 307 36.18 -0.55 0.92
N GLY A 308 36.98 0.21 1.68
CA GLY A 308 38.01 -0.28 2.61
C GLY A 308 37.78 0.04 4.09
N GLY A 309 36.73 0.78 4.49
CA GLY A 309 36.32 0.90 5.89
C GLY A 309 37.20 1.77 6.81
N PHE A 310 37.98 2.71 6.28
CA PHE A 310 38.95 3.48 7.08
C PHE A 310 38.44 4.82 7.64
N VAL A 311 37.36 5.39 7.12
CA VAL A 311 36.83 6.70 7.58
C VAL A 311 35.35 6.58 7.89
N LEU A 312 34.98 6.84 9.14
CA LEU A 312 33.58 7.02 9.56
C LEU A 312 33.16 8.45 9.22
N VAL A 313 31.98 8.58 8.63
CA VAL A 313 31.37 9.87 8.35
C VAL A 313 29.96 9.86 8.92
N SER A 314 29.63 10.92 9.66
CA SER A 314 28.28 11.19 10.10
C SER A 314 27.58 12.13 9.11
N GLU A 315 26.36 11.76 8.76
CA GLU A 315 25.44 12.50 7.91
C GLU A 315 24.23 12.89 8.74
N TYR A 316 23.82 14.15 8.62
CA TYR A 316 22.56 14.60 9.19
C TYR A 316 21.82 15.48 8.19
N GLY A 317 20.50 15.49 8.26
CA GLY A 317 19.68 16.26 7.34
C GLY A 317 18.20 16.16 7.65
N THR A 318 17.39 16.68 6.74
CA THR A 318 15.93 16.62 6.81
C THR A 318 15.39 15.47 5.96
N ILE A 319 14.20 14.98 6.27
CA ILE A 319 13.52 13.92 5.53
C ILE A 319 12.25 14.49 4.91
N ASP A 320 11.97 14.14 3.66
CA ASP A 320 10.67 14.32 3.03
C ASP A 320 10.06 12.93 2.74
N PHE A 321 8.78 12.75 3.04
CA PHE A 321 8.09 11.47 2.91
C PHE A 321 6.86 11.60 2.00
N ASN A 322 6.94 10.95 0.85
CA ASN A 322 5.84 10.86 -0.08
C ASN A 322 4.84 9.79 0.40
N ASN A 323 3.72 10.25 0.97
CA ASN A 323 2.65 9.39 1.47
C ASN A 323 2.08 8.45 0.42
N ASP A 324 1.95 8.87 -0.84
CA ASP A 324 1.29 8.07 -1.87
C ASP A 324 2.15 6.91 -2.35
N ARG A 325 3.47 7.08 -2.41
CA ARG A 325 4.39 6.05 -2.92
C ARG A 325 5.25 5.38 -1.84
N ARG A 326 5.14 5.83 -0.59
CA ARG A 326 5.98 5.43 0.55
C ARG A 326 7.48 5.63 0.24
N ILE A 327 7.79 6.75 -0.41
CA ILE A 327 9.17 7.11 -0.78
C ILE A 327 9.69 8.11 0.26
N LEU A 328 10.89 7.84 0.77
CA LEU A 328 11.62 8.66 1.69
C LEU A 328 12.78 9.32 0.94
N GLU A 329 12.76 10.65 0.89
CA GLU A 329 13.79 11.49 0.29
C GLU A 329 14.58 12.18 1.39
N ARG A 330 15.91 12.21 1.25
CA ARG A 330 16.79 12.91 2.20
C ARG A 330 17.10 14.28 1.65
N CYS A 331 16.85 15.34 2.38
CA CYS A 331 17.08 16.72 1.94
C CYS A 331 18.13 17.38 2.84
N ASN A 332 18.87 18.36 2.30
CA ASN A 332 19.83 19.17 3.07
C ASN A 332 20.87 18.35 3.83
N VAL A 333 21.47 17.34 3.18
CA VAL A 333 22.45 16.46 3.83
C VAL A 333 23.74 17.23 4.10
N GLN A 334 24.12 17.30 5.37
CA GLN A 334 25.39 17.82 5.84
C GLN A 334 26.28 16.67 6.29
N LEU A 335 27.56 16.75 5.98
CA LEU A 335 28.55 15.71 6.30
C LEU A 335 29.54 16.26 7.31
N GLN A 336 29.73 15.52 8.39
CA GLN A 336 30.77 15.79 9.36
C GLN A 336 31.85 14.72 9.19
N THR A 337 32.99 15.16 8.65
CA THR A 337 34.20 14.33 8.64
C THR A 337 34.97 14.57 9.93
N PRO A 338 35.59 13.53 10.53
CA PRO A 338 36.44 13.73 11.71
C PRO A 338 37.61 14.63 11.29
N SER A 339 37.60 15.86 11.80
CA SER A 339 38.64 16.84 11.51
C SER A 339 39.98 16.35 12.04
N SER A 340 40.99 16.37 11.17
CA SER A 340 42.38 16.47 11.59
C SER A 340 42.49 17.66 12.52
N SER A 341 42.92 17.40 13.76
CA SER A 341 43.27 18.42 14.73
C SER A 341 44.16 19.48 14.11
N SER A 342 43.72 20.74 14.22
CA SER A 342 44.51 21.95 14.43
C SER A 342 45.97 21.88 13.96
N ASP A 343 46.26 22.53 12.83
CA ASP A 343 47.33 23.52 12.90
C ASP A 343 46.93 24.79 12.16
N ASN A 344 47.13 25.86 12.91
CA ASN A 344 46.69 27.21 12.69
C ASN A 344 47.60 27.85 11.65
N ASN A 345 47.12 28.13 10.43
CA ASN A 345 47.70 29.23 9.69
C ASN A 345 46.77 29.86 8.67
N ASN A 346 46.62 31.17 8.84
CA ASN A 346 46.08 32.11 7.87
C ASN A 346 46.56 31.80 6.45
N ASN A 347 45.62 31.53 5.56
CA ASN A 347 45.53 32.36 4.36
C ASN A 347 44.16 32.21 3.69
N ASN A 348 43.56 33.37 3.44
CA ASN A 348 42.50 33.58 2.48
C ASN A 348 42.77 32.79 1.20
N ASN A 349 41.95 31.78 0.95
CA ASN A 349 41.42 31.51 -0.38
C ASN A 349 40.14 30.70 -0.23
N ASN A 350 39.03 31.33 -0.62
CA ASN A 350 37.75 30.70 -0.89
C ASN A 350 37.93 29.63 -1.97
N ASN A 351 38.28 28.42 -1.55
CA ASN A 351 38.04 27.19 -2.27
C ASN A 351 37.66 26.14 -1.24
N ASN A 352 36.48 26.35 -0.65
CA ASN A 352 35.72 25.27 -0.05
C ASN A 352 35.42 24.29 -1.18
N MET A 353 36.29 23.30 -1.34
CA MET A 353 36.19 22.24 -2.33
C MET A 353 35.00 21.36 -1.92
N TRP A 354 33.80 21.75 -2.34
CA TRP A 354 32.59 20.94 -2.28
C TRP A 354 32.75 19.79 -3.29
N ALA A 355 33.55 18.79 -2.92
CA ALA A 355 33.49 17.51 -3.60
C ALA A 355 32.05 16.96 -3.38
N PRO A 356 31.34 16.49 -4.43
CA PRO A 356 30.05 15.84 -4.26
C PRO A 356 30.27 14.60 -3.43
N ALA A 357 30.02 14.69 -2.14
CA ALA A 357 30.22 13.61 -1.23
C ALA A 357 29.11 12.60 -1.46
N THR A 358 29.50 11.44 -1.96
CA THR A 358 28.66 10.26 -2.08
C THR A 358 28.15 9.93 -0.68
N THR A 359 26.84 9.94 -0.48
CA THR A 359 26.27 9.55 0.82
C THR A 359 26.74 8.14 1.20
N PHE A 360 26.82 7.83 2.48
CA PHE A 360 27.26 6.53 3.00
C PHE A 360 26.54 5.40 2.27
N LEU A 361 25.21 5.49 2.12
CA LEU A 361 24.46 4.51 1.36
C LEU A 361 24.89 4.44 -0.11
N LEU A 362 25.13 5.55 -0.79
CA LEU A 362 25.71 5.57 -2.15
C LEU A 362 27.07 4.85 -2.21
N SER A 363 27.93 5.13 -1.23
CA SER A 363 29.28 4.59 -1.15
C SER A 363 29.29 3.09 -0.87
N VAL A 364 28.35 2.62 -0.04
CA VAL A 364 28.14 1.20 0.30
C VAL A 364 27.51 0.45 -0.86
N LEU A 365 26.59 1.11 -1.59
CA LEU A 365 25.94 0.60 -2.80
C LEU A 365 26.88 0.60 -4.01
N GLY A 366 28.09 1.14 -3.89
CA GLY A 366 29.08 1.20 -4.98
C GLY A 366 28.71 2.15 -6.11
N ALA A 367 27.76 3.06 -5.87
CA ALA A 367 27.31 4.05 -6.83
C ALA A 367 28.14 5.34 -6.68
N GLN A 368 29.23 5.45 -7.44
CA GLN A 368 29.95 6.73 -7.56
C GLN A 368 29.19 7.65 -8.53
N GLN A 369 28.52 8.68 -8.02
CA GLN A 369 28.16 9.84 -8.84
C GLN A 369 29.42 10.67 -9.11
N ARG A 370 29.83 10.75 -10.38
CA ARG A 370 30.74 11.79 -10.87
C ARG A 370 29.89 12.93 -11.43
N GLY A 371 29.50 13.89 -10.59
CA GLY A 371 28.75 15.08 -11.00
C GLY A 371 28.30 15.88 -9.79
N GLY A 372 28.49 17.21 -9.81
CA GLY A 372 28.37 18.13 -8.68
C GLY A 372 26.96 18.41 -8.14
N ALA A 373 26.09 17.41 -8.06
CA ALA A 373 24.80 17.54 -7.38
C ALA A 373 24.73 16.51 -6.24
N SER A 374 24.54 16.98 -5.00
CA SER A 374 24.17 16.15 -3.85
C SER A 374 22.71 15.69 -3.98
N SER A 375 22.39 14.93 -5.04
CA SER A 375 21.06 14.35 -5.20
C SER A 375 21.02 13.06 -4.39
N THR A 376 20.37 13.12 -3.24
CA THR A 376 20.06 11.94 -2.45
C THR A 376 19.17 10.99 -3.26
N ILE A 377 19.46 9.69 -3.20
CA ILE A 377 18.62 8.73 -3.93
C ILE A 377 17.35 8.47 -3.11
N PRO A 378 16.16 8.62 -3.72
CA PRO A 378 14.90 8.30 -3.06
C PRO A 378 14.88 6.84 -2.62
N GLN A 379 14.48 6.60 -1.37
CA GLN A 379 14.38 5.26 -0.78
C GLN A 379 12.93 4.88 -0.61
N GLN A 380 12.48 3.85 -1.30
CA GLN A 380 11.15 3.33 -1.09
C GLN A 380 11.12 2.39 0.10
N ILE A 381 10.22 2.66 1.03
CA ILE A 381 10.04 1.85 2.21
C ILE A 381 9.07 0.72 1.87
N ILE A 382 9.53 -0.53 1.95
CA ILE A 382 8.71 -1.70 1.63
C ILE A 382 7.99 -2.20 2.89
N ILE A 383 8.74 -2.33 3.98
CA ILE A 383 8.24 -2.83 5.28
C ILE A 383 8.90 -2.04 6.40
N VAL A 384 8.09 -1.62 7.38
CA VAL A 384 8.55 -1.11 8.66
C VAL A 384 7.74 -1.75 9.78
N ASP A 385 8.42 -2.54 10.59
CA ASP A 385 7.88 -3.16 11.79
C ASP A 385 8.65 -2.65 13.02
N SER A 386 8.23 -3.07 14.21
CA SER A 386 8.97 -2.83 15.46
C SER A 386 10.40 -3.40 15.50
N ILE A 387 10.80 -4.26 14.56
CA ILE A 387 12.10 -4.95 14.54
C ILE A 387 12.85 -4.74 13.23
N LEU A 388 12.15 -4.70 12.10
CA LEU A 388 12.74 -4.82 10.77
C LEU A 388 12.29 -3.66 9.90
N LEU A 389 13.25 -3.03 9.22
CA LEU A 389 13.02 -2.01 8.19
C LEU A 389 13.67 -2.50 6.90
N VAL A 390 12.90 -2.52 5.81
CA VAL A 390 13.39 -2.90 4.48
C VAL A 390 13.17 -1.74 3.53
N THR A 391 14.26 -1.21 2.98
CA THR A 391 14.21 -0.14 1.98
C THR A 391 14.73 -0.62 0.63
N ARG A 392 14.11 -0.12 -0.44
CA ARG A 392 14.50 -0.32 -1.84
C ARG A 392 15.02 0.99 -2.40
N CYS A 393 16.14 0.93 -3.10
CA CYS A 393 16.81 2.07 -3.71
C CYS A 393 17.13 1.69 -5.15
N SER A 394 16.65 2.47 -6.13
CA SER A 394 16.97 2.28 -7.55
C SER A 394 18.06 3.26 -7.96
N VAL A 395 19.20 2.74 -8.40
CA VAL A 395 20.29 3.58 -8.91
C VAL A 395 20.28 3.53 -10.44
N VAL A 396 20.03 4.68 -11.07
CA VAL A 396 20.18 4.83 -12.52
C VAL A 396 21.65 5.05 -12.84
N ASN A 397 22.23 4.12 -13.59
CA ASN A 397 23.65 4.13 -13.90
C ASN A 397 23.91 4.95 -15.18
N ASN A 398 24.22 6.25 -15.05
CA ASN A 398 24.39 7.16 -16.20
C ASN A 398 25.63 6.87 -17.08
N ASN A 399 26.44 5.86 -16.78
CA ASN A 399 27.74 5.64 -17.39
C ASN A 399 27.72 4.81 -18.70
N LYS A 400 26.56 4.44 -19.24
CA LYS A 400 26.47 3.81 -20.57
C LYS A 400 25.50 4.59 -21.46
N SER A 401 26.08 5.42 -22.33
CA SER A 401 25.44 6.11 -23.46
C SER A 401 25.00 5.13 -24.57
N GLY A 402 24.41 3.98 -24.24
CA GLY A 402 24.04 2.95 -25.20
C GLY A 402 22.68 2.33 -24.88
N ASN A 403 21.62 2.95 -25.40
CA ASN A 403 20.28 2.44 -25.78
C ASN A 403 19.68 1.17 -25.12
N SER A 404 20.01 0.83 -23.88
CA SER A 404 19.34 -0.23 -23.11
C SER A 404 18.69 0.36 -21.88
N ASN A 405 17.36 0.46 -21.88
CA ASN A 405 16.50 0.85 -20.75
C ASN A 405 16.59 -0.10 -19.51
N ASN A 406 17.64 -0.92 -19.38
CA ASN A 406 17.69 -2.06 -18.46
C ASN A 406 18.84 -2.03 -17.44
N ASP A 407 19.65 -0.97 -17.38
CA ASP A 407 20.78 -0.88 -16.42
C ASP A 407 20.38 -0.16 -15.10
N GLU A 408 19.10 -0.22 -14.71
CA GLU A 408 18.66 0.16 -13.36
C GLU A 408 19.03 -0.93 -12.37
N LYS A 409 19.90 -0.60 -11.41
CA LYS A 409 20.26 -1.52 -10.32
C LYS A 409 19.37 -1.24 -9.12
N ASP A 410 18.53 -2.21 -8.81
CA ASP A 410 17.71 -2.22 -7.61
C ASP A 410 18.51 -2.82 -6.45
N PHE A 411 18.69 -2.03 -5.41
CA PHE A 411 19.30 -2.47 -4.17
C PHE A 411 18.29 -2.49 -3.03
N PHE A 412 18.46 -3.48 -2.17
CA PHE A 412 17.70 -3.63 -0.94
C PHE A 412 18.63 -3.44 0.24
N ALA A 413 18.23 -2.60 1.18
CA ALA A 413 18.88 -2.46 2.48
C ALA A 413 17.93 -2.98 3.56
N VAL A 414 18.44 -3.87 4.42
CA VAL A 414 17.70 -4.42 5.55
C VAL A 414 18.35 -3.92 6.83
N TRP A 415 17.51 -3.29 7.63
CA TRP A 415 17.87 -2.65 8.87
C TRP A 415 17.14 -3.31 10.03
N ARG A 416 17.79 -3.33 11.18
CA ARG A 416 17.21 -3.85 12.41
C ARG A 416 17.12 -2.75 13.45
N ARG A 417 15.98 -2.69 14.13
CA ARG A 417 15.76 -1.72 15.20
C ARG A 417 16.69 -2.02 16.36
N VAL A 418 17.21 -0.95 16.95
CA VAL A 418 18.09 -0.98 18.12
C VAL A 418 17.44 -0.18 19.24
N GLU A 419 17.80 -0.49 20.48
CA GLU A 419 17.33 0.28 21.63
C GLU A 419 17.76 1.75 21.48
N PRO A 420 16.85 2.71 21.76
CA PRO A 420 17.16 4.12 21.64
C PRO A 420 18.32 4.51 22.56
N GLY A 421 19.25 5.31 22.06
CA GLY A 421 20.46 5.73 22.77
C GLY A 421 21.63 4.76 22.66
N THR A 422 21.56 3.75 21.79
CA THR A 422 22.68 2.82 21.60
C THR A 422 23.81 3.46 20.79
N PHE A 423 23.46 4.29 19.81
CA PHE A 423 24.44 4.96 18.95
C PHE A 423 24.43 6.49 19.08
N CYS A 424 23.25 7.12 19.18
CA CYS A 424 23.15 8.55 19.45
C CYS A 424 23.26 8.80 20.97
N SER A 425 24.48 9.00 21.47
CA SER A 425 24.68 9.49 22.83
C SER A 425 24.56 11.02 22.87
N THR A 426 23.34 11.57 22.77
CA THR A 426 23.12 13.01 22.95
C THR A 426 21.76 13.32 23.59
N THR A 427 21.81 13.57 24.90
CA THR A 427 21.02 14.57 25.64
C THR A 427 19.49 14.49 25.55
N THR A 428 18.88 13.56 26.28
CA THR A 428 17.54 13.78 26.84
C THR A 428 17.68 14.24 28.29
N THR A 429 18.08 15.51 28.48
CA THR A 429 17.83 16.21 29.74
C THR A 429 16.36 16.62 29.74
N THR A 430 15.45 15.67 30.02
CA THR A 430 14.06 16.01 30.31
C THR A 430 13.91 16.16 31.81
N THR A 431 13.99 17.42 32.21
CA THR A 431 13.49 17.99 33.45
C THR A 431 12.18 17.32 33.87
N THR A 432 12.24 16.46 34.89
CA THR A 432 11.04 16.13 35.68
C THR A 432 11.23 16.78 37.04
N VAL A 433 10.57 17.93 37.22
CA VAL A 433 10.37 18.55 38.52
C VAL A 433 9.45 17.62 39.31
N SER A 434 9.98 16.94 40.31
CA SER A 434 9.18 16.46 41.44
C SER A 434 9.87 16.90 42.72
N SER A 435 9.40 18.04 43.21
CA SER A 435 9.49 18.47 44.59
C SER A 435 9.06 17.34 45.54
N GLN A 436 9.94 16.91 46.44
CA GLN A 436 9.53 16.47 47.76
C GLN A 436 10.58 16.90 48.78
N SER A 437 10.21 17.96 49.49
CA SER A 437 10.83 18.46 50.70
C SER A 437 10.86 17.39 51.78
N SER A 438 12.01 17.30 52.41
CA SER A 438 12.29 16.72 53.71
C SER A 438 11.33 17.18 54.81
N SER A 439 10.87 16.23 55.62
CA SER A 439 10.74 16.41 57.07
C SER A 439 10.74 15.05 57.80
N SER A 440 11.86 14.79 58.49
CA SER A 440 11.96 14.26 59.87
C SER A 440 11.19 12.99 60.27
N SER A 441 11.93 11.95 60.68
CA SER A 441 12.22 11.68 62.10
C SER A 441 13.12 10.43 62.27
N GLN A 442 14.28 10.62 62.90
CA GLN A 442 14.97 9.57 63.68
C GLN A 442 14.72 9.88 65.16
N GLN A 443 14.05 8.99 65.87
CA GLN A 443 14.40 8.41 67.18
C GLN A 443 13.25 7.54 67.68
#